data_AF-A0A952EZV9-F1
#
_entry.id   AF-A0A952EZV9-F1
#
_cell.length_a   1.000
_cell.length_b   1.000
_cell.length_c   1.000
_cell.angle_alpha   90.00
_cell.angle_beta   90.00
_cell.angle_gamma   90.00
#
_symmetry.space_group_name_H-M   'P 1'
#
loop_
_entity.id
_entity.type
_entity.pdbx_description
1 polymer ?
#
loop_
_entity_poly.entity_id
_entity_poly.type
_entity_poly.pdbx_seq_one_letter_code
_entity_poly.pdbx_strand_id
1 'polypeptide(L)'
;IADAGPVDVQLLGIGVNGHIGFNEPGSSLGSRTRIKTLTEQTRRDNARFFTGIDDVPRHVITQGLGTICDARHLVLIATGSHKAEAVAAAVEGPLTASCPASVLQLHPHVTVVVDEAAADQLKNAAFYRYALKYKPPQQKY
;
A
#
# COMPACT_ATOMS: atom_id res chain seq x y z
N ILE A 1 -11.15 -4.18 17.59
CA ILE A 1 -10.71 -2.82 17.20
C ILE A 1 -11.90 -1.90 16.94
N ALA A 2 -12.94 -2.34 16.22
CA ALA A 2 -14.13 -1.50 15.95
C ALA A 2 -14.71 -0.81 17.20
N ASP A 3 -14.76 -1.49 18.34
CA ASP A 3 -15.26 -0.92 19.62
C ASP A 3 -14.38 0.19 20.20
N ALA A 4 -13.11 0.24 19.81
CA ALA A 4 -12.16 1.31 20.15
C ALA A 4 -12.14 2.44 19.11
N GLY A 5 -12.93 2.33 18.04
CA GLY A 5 -12.91 3.23 16.90
C GLY A 5 -11.96 2.81 15.76
N PRO A 6 -11.93 3.58 14.66
CA PRO A 6 -10.99 3.35 13.57
C PRO A 6 -9.54 3.58 14.00
N VAL A 7 -8.60 2.93 13.33
CA VAL A 7 -7.16 3.15 13.55
C VAL A 7 -6.82 4.61 13.24
N ASP A 8 -6.21 5.36 14.17
CA ASP A 8 -5.89 6.77 13.92
C ASP A 8 -4.83 6.94 12.82
N VAL A 9 -3.74 6.17 12.88
CA VAL A 9 -2.67 6.19 11.88
C VAL A 9 -2.25 4.77 11.55
N GLN A 10 -2.22 4.43 10.26
CA GLN A 10 -1.74 3.15 9.78
C GLN A 10 -0.58 3.33 8.79
N LEU A 11 0.55 2.73 9.14
CA LEU A 11 1.73 2.67 8.26
C LEU A 11 1.58 1.51 7.28
N LEU A 12 1.90 1.79 6.02
CA LEU A 12 1.81 0.85 4.91
C LEU A 12 3.15 0.79 4.17
N GLY A 13 3.51 -0.40 3.71
CA GLY A 13 4.45 -0.59 2.61
C GLY A 13 3.71 -1.03 1.34
N ILE A 14 4.37 -0.94 0.19
CA ILE A 14 3.85 -1.39 -1.10
C ILE A 14 4.74 -2.48 -1.72
N GLY A 15 4.12 -3.53 -2.25
CA GLY A 15 4.77 -4.57 -3.05
C GLY A 15 5.20 -4.04 -4.42
N VAL A 16 6.13 -4.73 -5.09
CA VAL A 16 6.55 -4.35 -6.46
C VAL A 16 5.41 -4.45 -7.49
N ASN A 17 4.36 -5.22 -7.18
CA ASN A 17 3.14 -5.37 -7.98
C ASN A 17 1.96 -4.53 -7.44
N GLY A 18 2.22 -3.57 -6.54
CA GLY A 18 1.19 -2.70 -5.99
C GLY A 18 0.32 -3.29 -4.88
N HIS A 19 0.66 -4.46 -4.33
CA HIS A 19 -0.07 -4.98 -3.16
C HIS A 19 0.21 -4.16 -1.88
N ILE A 20 -0.77 -4.11 -0.98
CA ILE A 20 -0.61 -3.63 0.41
C ILE A 20 -1.13 -4.70 1.38
N GLY A 21 -0.38 -4.97 2.45
CA GLY A 21 -0.59 -6.20 3.23
C GLY A 21 -0.39 -7.44 2.36
N PHE A 22 -1.27 -8.44 2.48
CA PHE A 22 -1.31 -9.60 1.56
C PHE A 22 -2.49 -9.52 0.58
N ASN A 23 -2.92 -8.29 0.25
CA ASN A 23 -3.93 -8.05 -0.78
C ASN A 23 -3.25 -8.02 -2.15
N GLU A 24 -3.01 -9.20 -2.72
CA GLU A 24 -2.46 -9.37 -4.07
C GLU A 24 -3.39 -8.82 -5.17
N PRO A 25 -2.88 -8.56 -6.38
CA PRO A 25 -3.69 -8.23 -7.55
C PRO A 25 -4.90 -9.16 -7.72
N GLY A 26 -6.06 -8.56 -8.00
CA GLY A 26 -7.36 -9.23 -8.03
C GLY A 26 -8.09 -9.28 -6.69
N SER A 27 -7.48 -8.79 -5.61
CA SER A 27 -8.19 -8.60 -4.33
C SER A 27 -9.30 -7.56 -4.47
N SER A 28 -10.48 -7.84 -3.91
CA SER A 28 -11.58 -6.87 -3.87
C SER A 28 -11.16 -5.58 -3.15
N LEU A 29 -11.43 -4.44 -3.79
CA LEU A 29 -11.16 -3.11 -3.25
C LEU A 29 -11.96 -2.84 -1.96
N GLY A 30 -13.12 -3.47 -1.80
CA GLY A 30 -13.94 -3.42 -0.59
C GLY A 30 -13.69 -4.55 0.42
N SER A 31 -12.60 -5.31 0.26
CA SER A 31 -12.36 -6.49 1.11
C SER A 31 -12.20 -6.14 2.59
N ARG A 32 -12.68 -7.05 3.46
CA ARG A 32 -12.43 -7.02 4.92
C ARG A 32 -11.29 -7.97 5.30
N THR A 33 -10.87 -7.92 6.56
CA THR A 33 -9.93 -8.87 7.14
C THR A 33 -10.35 -10.31 6.87
N ARG A 34 -9.43 -11.11 6.31
CA ARG A 34 -9.72 -12.48 5.86
C ARG A 34 -8.46 -13.33 5.82
N ILE A 35 -8.66 -14.64 5.71
CA ILE A 35 -7.60 -15.57 5.33
C ILE A 35 -7.32 -15.43 3.84
N LYS A 36 -6.05 -15.36 3.46
CA LYS A 36 -5.57 -15.41 2.07
C LYS A 36 -4.55 -16.52 1.91
N THR A 37 -4.59 -17.19 0.78
CA THR A 37 -3.53 -18.09 0.33
C THR A 37 -2.36 -17.25 -0.17
N LEU A 38 -1.15 -17.56 0.30
CA LEU A 38 0.07 -16.94 -0.20
C LEU A 38 0.35 -17.41 -1.62
N THR A 39 0.81 -16.50 -2.48
CA THR A 39 1.30 -16.91 -3.79
C THR A 39 2.58 -17.74 -3.63
N GLU A 40 2.91 -18.55 -4.63
CA GLU A 40 4.18 -19.30 -4.60
C GLU A 40 5.39 -18.35 -4.52
N GLN A 41 5.35 -17.23 -5.24
CA GLN A 41 6.40 -16.21 -5.17
C GLN A 41 6.53 -15.63 -3.76
N THR A 42 5.42 -15.26 -3.11
CA THR A 42 5.43 -14.77 -1.72
C THR A 42 6.04 -15.80 -0.76
N ARG A 43 5.77 -17.10 -0.96
CA ARG A 43 6.39 -18.16 -0.17
C ARG A 43 7.89 -18.26 -0.43
N ARG A 44 8.33 -18.16 -1.69
CA ARG A 44 9.76 -18.15 -2.06
C ARG A 44 10.50 -16.95 -1.48
N ASP A 45 9.91 -15.76 -1.56
CA ASP A 45 10.49 -14.52 -1.01
C ASP A 45 10.65 -14.59 0.52
N ASN A 46 9.69 -15.22 1.20
CA ASN A 46 9.71 -15.40 2.65
C ASN A 46 10.57 -16.58 3.10
N ALA A 47 10.93 -17.52 2.23
CA ALA A 47 11.69 -18.72 2.59
C ALA A 47 13.03 -18.40 3.27
N ARG A 48 13.63 -17.23 3.00
CA ARG A 48 14.82 -16.72 3.70
C ARG A 48 14.68 -16.59 5.22
N PHE A 49 13.45 -16.58 5.74
CA PHE A 49 13.15 -16.51 7.17
C PHE A 49 12.82 -17.88 7.79
N PHE A 50 12.88 -18.95 7.00
CA PHE A 50 12.53 -20.32 7.39
C PHE A 50 13.68 -21.27 7.04
N THR A 51 13.64 -22.49 7.58
CA THR A 51 14.65 -23.53 7.28
C THR A 51 14.49 -24.10 5.87
N GLY A 52 13.28 -24.06 5.31
CA GLY A 52 13.02 -24.39 3.92
C GLY A 52 11.66 -23.88 3.43
N ILE A 53 11.39 -24.04 2.13
CA ILE A 53 10.12 -23.60 1.51
C ILE A 53 8.91 -24.32 2.11
N ASP A 54 9.07 -25.57 2.53
CA ASP A 54 7.99 -26.39 3.10
C ASP A 54 7.53 -25.90 4.47
N ASP A 55 8.41 -25.22 5.21
CA ASP A 55 8.09 -24.60 6.50
C ASP A 55 7.35 -23.27 6.35
N VAL A 56 7.33 -22.69 5.14
CA VAL A 56 6.63 -21.43 4.88
C VAL A 56 5.12 -21.69 4.82
N PRO A 57 4.30 -21.06 5.69
CA PRO A 57 2.86 -21.25 5.71
C PRO A 57 2.21 -21.03 4.34
N ARG A 58 1.12 -21.75 4.06
CA ARG A 58 0.35 -21.54 2.82
C ARG A 58 -0.70 -20.43 2.94
N HIS A 59 -1.05 -20.05 4.17
CA HIS A 59 -2.13 -19.11 4.45
C HIS A 59 -1.69 -18.04 5.43
N VAL A 60 -2.34 -16.89 5.34
CA VAL A 60 -2.11 -15.74 6.22
C VAL A 60 -3.44 -15.06 6.53
N ILE A 61 -3.55 -14.45 7.71
CA ILE A 61 -4.62 -13.51 8.01
C ILE A 61 -4.11 -12.11 7.64
N THR A 62 -4.86 -11.39 6.81
CA THR A 62 -4.50 -10.04 6.38
C THR A 62 -5.70 -9.11 6.51
N GLN A 63 -5.44 -7.85 6.86
CA GLN A 63 -6.47 -6.82 6.73
C GLN A 63 -6.87 -6.68 5.27
N GLY A 64 -8.17 -6.54 5.01
CA GLY A 64 -8.64 -6.23 3.67
C GLY A 64 -8.43 -4.76 3.33
N LEU A 65 -8.53 -4.43 2.03
CA LEU A 65 -8.35 -3.06 1.54
C LEU A 65 -9.36 -2.09 2.16
N GLY A 66 -10.63 -2.50 2.29
CA GLY A 66 -11.64 -1.71 2.98
C GLY A 66 -11.35 -1.56 4.47
N THR A 67 -10.76 -2.57 5.12
CA THR A 67 -10.33 -2.45 6.53
C THR A 67 -9.17 -1.48 6.71
N ILE A 68 -8.22 -1.46 5.76
CA ILE A 68 -7.13 -0.48 5.75
C ILE A 68 -7.70 0.92 5.55
N CYS A 69 -8.61 1.10 4.59
CA CYS A 69 -9.27 2.38 4.32
C CYS A 69 -10.19 2.90 5.44
N ASP A 70 -10.48 2.11 6.47
CA ASP A 70 -11.20 2.60 7.65
C ASP A 70 -10.31 3.45 8.57
N ALA A 71 -8.98 3.43 8.40
CA ALA A 71 -8.08 4.24 9.22
C ALA A 71 -8.35 5.75 9.03
N ARG A 72 -8.01 6.60 10.00
CA ARG A 72 -8.16 8.06 9.85
C ARG A 72 -7.05 8.67 9.00
N HIS A 73 -5.86 8.08 9.03
CA HIS A 73 -4.70 8.52 8.27
C HIS A 73 -3.88 7.31 7.80
N LEU A 74 -3.63 7.26 6.50
CA LEU A 74 -2.75 6.26 5.90
C LEU A 74 -1.40 6.91 5.55
N VAL A 75 -0.32 6.26 5.95
CA VAL A 75 1.05 6.67 5.59
C VAL A 75 1.70 5.54 4.80
N LEU A 76 1.81 5.72 3.49
CA LEU A 76 2.50 4.78 2.61
C LEU A 76 3.98 5.13 2.50
N ILE A 77 4.86 4.16 2.74
CA ILE A 77 6.31 4.33 2.65
C ILE A 77 6.87 3.38 1.60
N ALA A 78 7.69 3.89 0.67
CA ALA A 78 8.39 3.07 -0.33
C ALA A 78 9.78 3.63 -0.67
N THR A 79 10.76 2.76 -0.86
CA THR A 79 12.15 3.17 -1.15
C THR A 79 12.78 2.28 -2.22
N GLY A 80 13.59 2.87 -3.09
CA GLY A 80 14.34 2.19 -4.14
C GLY A 80 13.60 2.05 -5.46
N SER A 81 14.37 2.01 -6.56
CA SER A 81 13.86 2.01 -7.93
C SER A 81 12.93 0.84 -8.28
N HIS A 82 13.12 -0.31 -7.66
CA HIS A 82 12.24 -1.48 -7.80
C HIS A 82 10.79 -1.24 -7.34
N LYS A 83 10.50 -0.11 -6.68
CA LYS A 83 9.16 0.32 -6.29
C LYS A 83 8.54 1.37 -7.21
N ALA A 84 9.31 1.95 -8.14
CA ALA A 84 8.89 3.13 -8.90
C ALA A 84 7.60 2.92 -9.69
N GLU A 85 7.49 1.79 -10.39
CA GLU A 85 6.28 1.44 -11.16
C GLU A 85 5.06 1.28 -10.25
N ALA A 86 5.20 0.57 -9.12
CA ALA A 86 4.12 0.36 -8.18
C ALA A 86 3.64 1.67 -7.54
N VAL A 87 4.57 2.55 -7.18
CA VAL A 87 4.27 3.89 -6.66
C VAL A 87 3.52 4.72 -7.70
N ALA A 88 4.01 4.78 -8.93
CA ALA A 88 3.35 5.51 -10.00
C ALA A 88 1.94 4.96 -10.29
N ALA A 89 1.79 3.63 -10.36
CA ALA A 89 0.49 2.99 -10.55
C ALA A 89 -0.49 3.24 -9.40
N ALA A 90 -0.01 3.27 -8.16
CA ALA A 90 -0.83 3.54 -6.99
C ALA A 90 -1.27 5.01 -6.89
N VAL A 91 -0.40 5.95 -7.23
CA VAL A 91 -0.64 7.40 -7.05
C VAL A 91 -1.29 8.05 -8.27
N GLU A 92 -0.89 7.67 -9.48
CA GLU A 92 -1.29 8.32 -10.73
C GLU A 92 -2.07 7.39 -11.67
N GLY A 93 -2.04 6.09 -11.42
CA GLY A 93 -2.74 5.09 -12.23
C GLY A 93 -4.25 5.04 -11.97
N PRO A 94 -4.99 4.23 -12.75
CA PRO A 94 -6.42 4.05 -12.53
C PRO A 94 -6.70 3.33 -11.21
N LEU A 95 -7.86 3.60 -10.61
CA LEU A 95 -8.40 2.78 -9.53
C LEU A 95 -8.74 1.38 -10.07
N THR A 96 -8.00 0.36 -9.63
CA THR A 96 -8.16 -1.02 -10.12
C THR A 96 -7.69 -2.07 -9.12
N ALA A 97 -8.38 -3.21 -9.07
CA ALA A 97 -7.94 -4.38 -8.29
C ALA A 97 -6.62 -4.98 -8.80
N SER A 98 -6.19 -4.66 -10.03
CA SER A 98 -4.88 -5.06 -10.55
C SER A 98 -3.72 -4.35 -9.85
N CYS A 99 -3.96 -3.14 -9.31
CA CYS A 99 -3.04 -2.42 -8.43
C CYS A 99 -3.79 -2.11 -7.12
N PRO A 100 -3.79 -3.05 -6.16
CA PRO A 100 -4.52 -2.92 -4.89
C PRO A 100 -4.28 -1.58 -4.15
N ALA A 101 -3.05 -1.06 -4.18
CA ALA A 101 -2.68 0.22 -3.58
C ALA A 101 -3.39 1.44 -4.21
N SER A 102 -3.94 1.33 -5.43
CA SER A 102 -4.74 2.41 -6.04
C SER A 102 -5.99 2.75 -5.24
N VAL A 103 -6.47 1.86 -4.35
CA VAL A 103 -7.58 2.15 -3.43
C VAL A 103 -7.29 3.33 -2.52
N LEU A 104 -6.01 3.62 -2.25
CA LEU A 104 -5.59 4.75 -1.42
C LEU A 104 -6.02 6.10 -2.03
N GLN A 105 -6.25 6.18 -3.34
CA GLN A 105 -6.76 7.38 -4.01
C GLN A 105 -8.18 7.76 -3.55
N LEU A 106 -8.94 6.82 -2.99
CA LEU A 106 -10.29 7.06 -2.45
C LEU A 106 -10.27 7.51 -0.99
N HIS A 107 -9.14 7.39 -0.31
CA HIS A 107 -9.05 7.67 1.11
C HIS A 107 -8.90 9.18 1.34
N PRO A 108 -9.67 9.79 2.25
CA PRO A 108 -9.69 11.25 2.43
C PRO A 108 -8.36 11.82 2.92
N HIS A 109 -7.53 11.00 3.58
CA HIS A 109 -6.28 11.46 4.16
C HIS A 109 -5.14 10.43 4.01
N VAL A 110 -4.32 10.60 2.97
CA VAL A 110 -3.15 9.75 2.70
C VAL A 110 -1.88 10.61 2.63
N THR A 111 -0.79 10.11 3.18
CA THR A 111 0.56 10.65 2.97
C THR A 111 1.41 9.58 2.31
N VAL A 112 2.06 9.92 1.20
CA VAL A 112 2.97 9.02 0.48
C VAL A 112 4.39 9.56 0.65
N VAL A 113 5.25 8.76 1.29
CA VAL A 113 6.64 9.08 1.58
C VAL A 113 7.52 8.15 0.75
N VAL A 114 8.23 8.73 -0.21
CA VAL A 114 9.09 7.99 -1.14
C VAL A 114 10.45 8.65 -1.27
N ASP A 115 11.49 7.86 -1.53
CA ASP A 115 12.77 8.39 -1.98
C ASP A 115 12.74 8.74 -3.47
N GLU A 116 13.78 9.45 -3.94
CA GLU A 116 13.86 9.86 -5.34
C GLU A 116 13.83 8.67 -6.30
N ALA A 117 14.43 7.53 -5.93
CA ALA A 117 14.44 6.34 -6.75
C ALA A 117 13.05 5.70 -6.90
N ALA A 118 12.25 5.64 -5.84
CA ALA A 118 10.86 5.16 -5.90
C ALA A 118 9.90 6.21 -6.51
N ALA A 119 10.30 7.47 -6.59
CA ALA A 119 9.54 8.54 -7.24
C ALA A 119 9.81 8.66 -8.76
N ASP A 120 10.83 7.97 -9.29
CA ASP A 120 11.39 8.20 -10.63
C ASP A 120 10.36 8.06 -11.79
N GLN A 121 9.30 7.27 -11.60
CA GLN A 121 8.24 7.10 -12.60
C GLN A 121 7.01 8.00 -12.39
N LEU A 122 6.99 8.87 -11.38
CA LEU A 122 5.89 9.83 -11.17
C LEU A 122 5.97 10.95 -12.22
N LYS A 123 4.91 11.10 -13.01
CA LYS A 123 4.82 12.15 -14.04
C LYS A 123 4.60 13.52 -13.43
N ASN A 124 3.98 13.59 -12.26
CA ASN A 124 3.60 14.84 -11.60
C ASN A 124 4.48 15.18 -10.38
N ALA A 125 5.66 14.55 -10.23
CA ALA A 125 6.54 14.77 -9.08
C ALA A 125 6.86 16.26 -8.83
N ALA A 126 7.08 17.05 -9.88
CA ALA A 126 7.30 18.49 -9.78
C ALA A 126 6.10 19.23 -9.18
N PHE A 127 4.88 18.86 -9.61
CA PHE A 127 3.64 19.42 -9.06
C PHE A 127 3.45 19.03 -7.60
N TYR A 128 3.71 17.77 -7.21
CA TYR A 128 3.58 17.34 -5.81
C TYR A 128 4.52 18.10 -4.88
N ARG A 129 5.78 18.31 -5.29
CA ARG A 129 6.74 19.14 -4.53
C ARG A 129 6.27 20.59 -4.43
N TYR A 130 5.74 21.15 -5.51
CA TYR A 130 5.18 22.51 -5.53
C TYR A 130 4.00 22.63 -4.56
N ALA A 131 3.04 21.71 -4.66
CA ALA A 131 1.86 21.68 -3.80
C ALA A 131 2.23 21.54 -2.31
N LEU A 132 3.22 20.70 -1.98
CA LEU A 132 3.72 20.56 -0.62
C LEU A 132 4.40 21.84 -0.12
N LYS A 133 5.23 22.47 -0.96
CA LYS A 133 5.95 23.72 -0.62
C LYS A 133 5.00 24.88 -0.32
N TYR A 134 3.88 24.96 -1.04
CA TYR A 134 2.90 26.06 -0.91
C TYR A 134 1.61 25.63 -0.22
N LYS A 135 1.62 24.51 0.53
CA LYS A 135 0.44 24.01 1.23
C LYS A 135 -0.06 25.06 2.25
N PRO A 136 -1.33 25.48 2.20
CA PRO A 136 -1.88 26.44 3.16
C PRO A 136 -1.76 25.90 4.60
N PRO A 137 -1.35 26.72 5.58
CA PRO A 137 -1.17 26.28 6.97
C PRO A 137 -2.48 25.82 7.64
N GLN A 138 -3.63 26.23 7.11
CA GLN A 138 -4.95 25.81 7.59
C GLN A 138 -5.35 24.42 7.08
N GLN A 139 -4.71 23.91 6.02
CA GLN A 139 -5.00 22.58 5.47
C GLN A 139 -4.31 21.50 6.31
N LYS A 140 -4.82 21.30 7.53
CA LYS A 140 -4.41 20.24 8.45
C LYS A 140 -5.10 18.93 8.10
N TYR A 141 -4.80 18.46 6.90
CA TYR A 141 -5.23 17.17 6.34
C TYR A 141 -6.74 17.04 6.11
#